data_AF-X1CC46-F1
#
_entry.id   AF-X1CC46-F1
#
_cell.length_a   1.000
_cell.length_b   1.000
_cell.length_c   1.000
_cell.angle_alpha   90.00
_cell.angle_beta   90.00
_cell.angle_gamma   90.00
#
_symmetry.space_group_name_H-M   'P 1'
#
loop_
_entity.id
_entity.type
_entity.pdbx_description
1 polymer ?
#
loop_
_entity_poly.entity_id
_entity_poly.type
_entity_poly.pdbx_seq_one_letter_code
_entity_poly.pdbx_strand_id
1 'polypeptide(L)' 'NIETSTSQNDFEKVEFYVDGDLEKSQYNEPYSYPWNKTIWNYTEVFFKHYIEILAYDHFENIAFDQQTVWRIL' A
#
# COMPACT_ATOMS: atom_id res chain seq x y z
N ASN A 1 7.23 -19.66 21.34
CA ASN A 1 8.04 -18.55 20.81
C ASN A 1 7.14 -17.72 19.93
N ILE A 2 6.91 -16.46 20.28
CA ILE A 2 6.25 -15.51 19.38
C ILE A 2 7.41 -14.83 18.66
N GLU A 3 7.65 -15.21 17.42
CA GLU A 3 8.66 -14.58 16.59
C GLU A 3 8.04 -13.31 16.02
N THR A 4 8.41 -12.16 16.59
CA THR A 4 8.04 -10.86 16.03
C THR A 4 9.16 -10.46 15.07
N SER A 5 8.96 -10.67 13.77
CA SER A 5 9.87 -10.26 12.69
C SER A 5 9.87 -8.72 12.57
N THR A 6 10.62 -8.05 13.45
CA THR A 6 10.83 -6.60 13.40
C THR A 6 12.00 -6.20 12.48
N SER A 7 12.52 -7.13 11.68
CA SER A 7 13.64 -6.91 10.77
C SER A 7 13.08 -6.52 9.40
N GLN A 8 13.41 -5.30 8.92
CA GLN A 8 12.90 -4.75 7.65
C GLN A 8 13.20 -5.64 6.43
N ASN A 9 14.14 -6.58 6.53
CA ASN A 9 14.62 -7.41 5.43
C ASN A 9 13.84 -8.72 5.21
N ASP A 10 12.77 -8.98 5.97
CA ASP A 10 12.06 -10.28 5.94
C ASP A 10 10.77 -10.27 5.10
N PHE A 11 10.47 -9.17 4.39
CA PHE A 11 9.26 -9.09 3.58
C PHE A 11 9.46 -9.76 2.21
N GLU A 12 8.62 -10.75 1.92
CA GLU A 12 8.54 -11.41 0.63
C GLU A 12 7.86 -10.52 -0.41
N LYS A 13 6.83 -9.77 0.01
CA LYS A 13 5.99 -8.99 -0.90
C LYS A 13 5.36 -7.80 -0.18
N VAL A 14 5.28 -6.67 -0.87
CA VAL A 14 4.48 -5.51 -0.48
C VAL A 14 3.46 -5.21 -1.57
N GLU A 15 2.20 -5.06 -1.19
CA GLU A 15 1.10 -4.70 -2.07
C GLU A 15 0.55 -3.32 -1.70
N PHE A 16 0.26 -2.51 -2.73
CA PHE A 16 -0.28 -1.16 -2.61
C PHE A 16 -1.67 -1.13 -3.23
N TYR A 17 -2.65 -0.61 -2.50
CA TYR A 17 -4.03 -0.47 -2.94
C TYR A 17 -4.50 0.97 -2.84
N VAL A 18 -5.42 1.34 -3.73
CA VAL A 18 -6.15 2.61 -3.70
C VAL A 18 -7.64 2.29 -3.76
N ASP A 19 -8.40 2.67 -2.73
CA ASP A 19 -9.83 2.41 -2.61
C ASP A 19 -10.21 0.92 -2.75
N GLY A 20 -9.32 0.03 -2.28
CA GLY A 20 -9.47 -1.42 -2.37
C GLY A 20 -8.99 -2.05 -3.69
N ASP A 21 -8.62 -1.25 -4.69
CA ASP A 21 -8.08 -1.75 -5.96
C ASP A 21 -6.56 -1.95 -5.85
N LEU A 22 -6.05 -3.12 -6.26
CA LEU A 22 -4.62 -3.42 -6.27
C LEU A 22 -3.92 -2.61 -7.37
N GLU A 23 -3.02 -1.73 -6.98
CA GLU A 23 -2.26 -0.88 -7.90
C GLU A 23 -0.88 -1.46 -8.24
N LYS A 24 -0.20 -2.06 -7.26
CA LYS A 24 1.17 -2.57 -7.44
C LYS A 24 1.53 -3.63 -6.41
N SER A 25 2.29 -4.64 -6.83
CA SER A 25 3.03 -5.56 -5.96
C SER A 25 4.54 -5.39 -6.17
N GLN A 26 5.32 -5.45 -5.10
CA GLN A 26 6.77 -5.38 -5.13
C GLN A 26 7.39 -6.45 -4.24
N TYR A 27 8.48 -7.05 -4.72
CA TYR A 27 9.17 -8.16 -4.05
C TYR A 27 10.59 -7.78 -3.59
N ASN A 28 11.05 -6.57 -3.93
CA ASN A 28 12.40 -6.11 -3.63
C ASN A 28 12.36 -4.67 -3.12
N GLU A 29 13.22 -4.38 -2.16
CA GLU A 29 13.43 -3.03 -1.65
C GLU A 29 14.15 -2.12 -2.68
N PRO A 30 13.93 -0.80 -2.63
CA PRO A 30 13.00 -0.08 -1.75
C PRO A 30 11.55 -0.17 -2.24
N TYR A 31 10.61 -0.40 -1.32
CA TYR A 31 9.19 -0.43 -1.62
C TYR A 31 8.65 0.99 -1.81
N SER A 32 8.11 1.27 -3.00
CA SER A 32 7.47 2.54 -3.33
C SER A 32 6.47 2.41 -4.47
N TYR A 33 5.35 3.10 -4.30
CA TYR A 33 4.35 3.31 -5.33
C TYR A 33 4.02 4.81 -5.43
N PRO A 34 4.49 5.51 -6.49
CA PRO A 34 4.11 6.89 -6.72
C PRO A 34 2.67 6.94 -7.26
N TRP A 35 1.73 7.36 -6.43
CA TRP A 35 0.33 7.48 -6.81
C TRP A 35 0.04 8.78 -7.58
N ASN A 36 0.40 8.76 -8.87
CA ASN A 36 0.18 9.85 -9.83
C ASN A 36 -0.91 9.47 -10.83
N LYS A 37 -2.17 9.37 -10.38
CA LYS A 37 -3.29 9.12 -11.29
C LYS A 37 -3.57 10.34 -12.15
N THR A 38 -3.57 10.17 -13.48
CA THR A 38 -4.11 11.19 -14.39
C THR A 38 -5.62 11.23 -14.18
N ILE A 39 -6.10 12.35 -13.66
CA ILE A 39 -7.51 12.54 -13.35
C ILE A 39 -8.23 12.93 -14.64
N TRP A 40 -9.03 12.00 -15.16
CA TRP A 40 -9.83 12.24 -16.36
C TRP A 40 -11.24 12.74 -16.06
N ASN A 41 -11.68 12.65 -14.79
CA ASN A 41 -12.98 13.11 -14.33
C ASN A 41 -12.90 13.70 -12.91
N TYR A 42 -13.56 14.84 -12.70
CA TYR A 42 -13.64 15.56 -11.43
C TYR A 42 -14.20 14.73 -10.27
N THR A 43 -15.04 13.73 -10.52
CA THR A 43 -15.51 12.83 -9.47
C THR A 43 -14.42 11.89 -8.91
N GLU A 44 -13.26 11.77 -9.55
CA GLU A 44 -12.12 11.01 -8.99
C GLU A 44 -11.19 11.86 -8.12
N VAL A 45 -11.39 13.19 -8.05
CA VAL A 45 -10.56 14.10 -7.24
C VAL A 45 -11.25 14.64 -6.00
N PHE A 46 -12.55 14.88 -6.04
CA PHE A 46 -13.27 15.50 -4.92
C PHE A 46 -13.73 14.49 -3.85
N PHE A 47 -12.88 13.52 -3.52
CA PHE A 47 -13.22 12.47 -2.57
C PHE A 47 -12.07 12.07 -1.65
N LYS A 48 -12.48 11.42 -0.57
CA LYS A 48 -11.63 10.67 0.35
C LYS A 48 -11.15 9.43 -0.38
N HIS A 49 -9.86 9.18 -0.36
CA HIS A 49 -9.26 7.93 -0.80
C HIS A 49 -8.64 7.17 0.36
N TYR A 50 -8.69 5.86 0.29
CA TYR A 50 -7.96 4.97 1.18
C TYR A 50 -6.75 4.41 0.45
N ILE A 51 -5.56 4.66 0.98
CA ILE A 51 -4.32 4.04 0.52
C ILE A 51 -4.00 2.93 1.49
N GLU A 52 -3.96 1.70 1.02
CA GLU A 52 -3.72 0.53 1.87
C GLU A 52 -2.43 -0.15 1.45
N ILE A 53 -1.65 -0.59 2.43
CA ILE A 53 -0.37 -1.25 2.23
C ILE A 53 -0.42 -2.56 3.00
N LEU A 54 -0.17 -3.67 2.31
CA LEU A 54 -0.03 -4.99 2.91
C LEU A 54 1.39 -5.50 2.67
N ALA A 55 2.15 -5.74 3.74
CA ALA A 55 3.47 -6.33 3.67
C ALA A 55 3.43 -7.76 4.23
N TYR A 56 3.87 -8.71 3.42
CA TYR A 56 3.88 -10.14 3.71
C TYR A 56 5.31 -10.56 4.00
N ASP A 57 5.55 -11.23 5.12
CA ASP A 57 6.81 -11.90 5.39
C ASP A 57 6.81 -13.35 4.89
N HIS A 58 7.99 -13.99 4.92
CA HIS A 58 8.17 -15.39 4.50
C HIS A 58 7.41 -16.43 5.36
N PHE A 59 6.80 -16.00 6.46
CA PHE A 59 6.03 -16.84 7.37
C PHE A 59 4.52 -16.55 7.26
N GLU A 60 4.10 -15.89 6.19
CA GLU A 60 2.71 -15.48 5.92
C GLU A 60 2.15 -14.51 6.97
N ASN A 61 2.99 -13.84 7.77
CA ASN A 61 2.52 -12.75 8.60
C ASN A 61 2.27 -11.52 7.73
N ILE A 62 1.19 -10.78 8.04
CA ILE A 62 0.79 -9.59 7.30
C ILE A 62 0.87 -8.37 8.20
N ALA A 63 1.71 -7.40 7.84
CA ALA A 63 1.63 -6.04 8.34
C ALA A 63 0.70 -5.22 7.43
N PHE A 64 -0.21 -4.46 8.03
CA PHE A 64 -1.19 -3.63 7.34
C PHE A 64 -1.06 -2.17 7.78
N ASP A 65 -1.06 -1.25 6.81
CA ASP A 65 -1.23 0.18 7.03
C ASP A 65 -2.35 0.71 6.15
N GLN A 66 -3.11 1.69 6.65
CA GLN A 66 -4.12 2.41 5.87
C GLN A 66 -4.02 3.90 6.14
N GLN A 67 -3.93 4.67 5.06
CA GLN A 67 -3.92 6.11 5.10
C GLN A 67 -5.15 6.67 4.40
N THR A 68 -5.75 7.66 5.03
CA THR A 68 -6.80 8.47 4.41
C THR A 68 -6.17 9.67 3.73
N VAL A 69 -6.42 9.84 2.44
CA VAL A 69 -5.97 11.00 1.66
C VAL A 69 -7.19 11.74 1.13
N TRP A 70 -7.23 13.05 1.35
CA TRP A 70 -8.22 13.93 0.74
C TRP A 70 -7.56 14.68 -0.40
N ARG A 71 -8.11 14.55 -1.61
CA ARG A 71 -7.73 15.43 -2.71
C ARG A 71 -8.81 16.51 -2.87
N ILE A 72 -8.34 17.74 -3.07
CA ILE A 72 -9.16 18.91 -3.38
C ILE A 72 -8.39 19.61 -4.50
N LEU A 73 -9.08 20.07 -5.55
CA LEU A 73 -8.46 20.83 -6.64
C LEU A 73 -7.97 22.20 -6.17
#